data_AF-A0A8C3IXH9-F1
#
_entry.id   AF-A0A8C3IXH9-F1
#
_cell.length_a   1.000
_cell.length_b   1.000
_cell.length_c   1.000
_cell.angle_alpha   90.00
_cell.angle_beta   90.00
_cell.angle_gamma   90.00
#
_symmetry.space_group_name_H-M   'P 1'
#
loop_
_entity.id
_entity.type
_entity.pdbx_description
1 polymer ?
#
loop_
_entity_poly.entity_id
_entity_poly.type
_entity_poly.pdbx_seq_one_letter_code
_entity_poly.pdbx_strand_id
1 'polypeptide(L)'
;MGPPRPRWPHLEVNLVHHLVVADLGCADCTLLWMLKFCKCIEVLAGLDIRENVMKEKMHRLSPLPADYLQPSERSLTVTLHHGSVAHKDPCMLGFDLVTCIELIEHLEAAELEKFPEVVFGFMAPAMVVISTPNSEFNPLLPGVTLFRHSDHKFEWDRAQFQSWAVAAATSYDYTVEFTGLGTSPPGTEDVGFCTQIGVFVRKYPKNGETVNSEKHTEHAYKTVFKAVYPSLKDEKYLQNAVVSEVLFGADIIKRRLLGNFKSEWKDHRDGLETKFKFQPFKYFMRRSKNLPLAETEKLAADRSTEPFIDGNTVYIPLAKIFSIPKVNQLCGTFEKLSKLIAGKVALSNDGSAVIVTIEYENEEQEN
;
A
#
# COMPACT_ATOMS: atom_id res chain seq x y z
N MET A 1 -4.40 14.70 32.36
CA MET A 1 -5.54 14.12 31.62
C MET A 1 -5.48 14.71 30.22
N GLY A 2 -5.25 13.90 29.19
CA GLY A 2 -5.22 14.41 27.81
C GLY A 2 -6.62 14.87 27.39
N PRO A 3 -6.73 15.82 26.45
CA PRO A 3 -8.03 16.21 25.91
C PRO A 3 -8.74 14.97 25.35
N PRO A 4 -10.09 14.92 25.43
CA PRO A 4 -10.84 13.81 24.87
C PRO A 4 -10.51 13.69 23.39
N ARG A 5 -10.19 12.48 22.93
CA ARG A 5 -10.09 12.20 21.49
C ARG A 5 -11.42 12.60 20.86
N PRO A 6 -11.44 13.31 19.72
CA PRO A 6 -12.68 13.54 19.01
C PRO A 6 -13.32 12.17 18.74
N ARG A 7 -14.47 11.93 19.38
CA ARG A 7 -15.29 10.76 19.10
C ARG A 7 -16.10 11.15 17.88
N TRP A 8 -15.92 10.40 16.80
CA TRP A 8 -16.71 10.53 15.59
C TRP A 8 -17.80 9.44 15.62
N PRO A 9 -18.94 9.64 16.29
CA PRO A 9 -19.97 8.62 16.44
C PRO A 9 -20.61 8.18 15.11
N HIS A 10 -20.40 8.96 14.04
CA HIS A 10 -20.87 8.64 12.68
C HIS A 10 -19.78 8.05 11.76
N LEU A 11 -18.56 7.86 12.29
CA LEU A 11 -17.43 7.24 11.59
C LEU A 11 -17.18 5.80 12.06
N GLU A 12 -18.22 5.06 12.42
CA GLU A 12 -18.23 3.63 12.09
C GLU A 12 -18.43 3.49 10.57
N VAL A 13 -17.50 4.05 9.79
CA VAL A 13 -17.29 3.57 8.44
C VAL A 13 -16.77 2.16 8.65
N ASN A 14 -17.66 1.19 8.49
CA ASN A 14 -17.26 -0.19 8.29
C ASN A 14 -16.07 -0.16 7.33
N LEU A 15 -14.85 -0.42 7.85
CA LEU A 15 -13.56 -0.42 7.13
C LEU A 15 -13.46 -1.58 6.12
N VAL A 16 -14.61 -1.97 5.57
CA VAL A 16 -14.85 -2.99 4.57
C VAL A 16 -14.80 -2.37 3.16
N HIS A 17 -14.74 -1.03 3.05
CA HIS A 17 -14.69 -0.33 1.78
C HIS A 17 -13.26 0.08 1.39
N HIS A 18 -12.91 -0.27 0.15
CA HIS A 18 -11.75 0.21 -0.56
C HIS A 18 -11.87 1.73 -0.80
N LEU A 19 -10.86 2.50 -0.41
CA LEU A 19 -10.89 3.97 -0.46
C LEU A 19 -10.16 4.51 -1.71
N VAL A 20 -10.73 5.54 -2.31
CA VAL A 20 -10.14 6.34 -3.39
C VAL A 20 -9.82 7.72 -2.82
N VAL A 21 -8.51 8.06 -2.76
CA VAL A 21 -8.00 9.25 -2.06
C VAL A 21 -7.24 10.17 -3.01
N ALA A 22 -7.54 11.47 -3.00
CA ALA A 22 -6.82 12.49 -3.75
C ALA A 22 -6.16 13.50 -2.80
N ASP A 23 -4.94 13.91 -3.14
CA ASP A 23 -4.23 15.00 -2.48
C ASP A 23 -4.01 16.14 -3.47
N LEU A 24 -4.66 17.28 -3.22
CA LEU A 24 -4.57 18.49 -4.04
C LEU A 24 -3.50 19.40 -3.43
N GLY A 25 -2.53 19.83 -4.24
CA GLY A 25 -1.32 20.48 -3.75
C GLY A 25 -0.29 19.47 -3.23
N CYS A 26 -0.17 18.31 -3.88
CA CYS A 26 0.60 17.19 -3.32
C CYS A 26 2.13 17.41 -3.26
N ALA A 27 2.63 18.49 -3.88
CA ALA A 27 4.01 18.95 -3.82
C ALA A 27 5.05 17.82 -3.99
N ASP A 28 5.83 17.54 -2.93
CA ASP A 28 6.91 16.55 -2.90
C ASP A 28 6.41 15.10 -2.69
N CYS A 29 5.10 14.90 -2.71
CA CYS A 29 4.38 13.65 -2.56
C CYS A 29 4.56 12.98 -1.19
N THR A 30 4.98 13.70 -0.15
CA THR A 30 5.23 13.10 1.18
C THR A 30 3.96 12.50 1.80
N LEU A 31 2.81 13.18 1.73
CA LEU A 31 1.55 12.64 2.22
C LEU A 31 1.14 11.38 1.44
N LEU A 32 1.20 11.44 0.11
CA LEU A 32 0.92 10.29 -0.76
C LEU A 32 1.82 9.09 -0.43
N TRP A 33 3.11 9.33 -0.18
CA TRP A 33 4.05 8.29 0.21
C TRP A 33 3.67 7.64 1.55
N MET A 34 3.16 8.40 2.52
CA MET A 34 2.66 7.84 3.78
C MET A 34 1.38 7.02 3.56
N LEU A 35 0.44 7.55 2.78
CA LEU A 35 -0.87 6.94 2.54
C LEU A 35 -0.81 5.65 1.72
N LYS A 36 0.18 5.48 0.83
CA LYS A 36 0.28 4.25 0.02
C LYS A 36 0.38 2.97 0.86
N PHE A 37 0.91 3.06 2.08
CA PHE A 37 1.02 1.94 3.01
C PHE A 37 -0.28 1.61 3.76
N CYS A 38 -1.31 2.46 3.69
CA CYS A 38 -2.63 2.21 4.27
C CYS A 38 -3.41 1.19 3.42
N LYS A 39 -3.61 -0.02 3.94
CA LYS A 39 -4.18 -1.16 3.19
C LYS A 39 -5.61 -0.96 2.67
N CYS A 40 -6.37 -0.02 3.22
CA CYS A 40 -7.72 0.29 2.78
C CYS A 40 -7.78 1.08 1.45
N ILE A 41 -6.72 1.77 1.04
CA ILE A 41 -6.75 2.65 -0.14
C ILE A 41 -6.52 1.85 -1.43
N GLU A 42 -7.35 1.91 -2.46
CA GLU A 42 -7.08 1.25 -3.76
C GLU A 42 -6.62 2.22 -4.84
N VAL A 43 -7.02 3.49 -4.72
CA VAL A 43 -6.61 4.53 -5.66
C VAL A 43 -6.09 5.72 -4.88
N LEU A 44 -4.93 6.20 -5.29
CA LEU A 44 -4.28 7.36 -4.72
C LEU A 44 -3.90 8.32 -5.85
N ALA A 45 -4.40 9.54 -5.80
CA ALA A 45 -4.12 10.56 -6.80
C ALA A 45 -3.45 11.78 -6.16
N GLY A 46 -2.47 12.37 -6.85
CA GLY A 46 -1.91 13.68 -6.53
C GLY A 46 -2.17 14.67 -7.66
N LEU A 47 -2.47 15.92 -7.31
CA LEU A 47 -2.55 17.04 -8.25
C LEU A 47 -1.66 18.18 -7.76
N ASP A 48 -0.83 18.73 -8.64
CA ASP A 48 -0.05 19.93 -8.33
C ASP A 48 0.27 20.74 -9.60
N ILE A 49 0.46 22.05 -9.46
CA ILE A 49 0.90 22.95 -10.54
C ILE A 49 2.42 22.88 -10.76
N ARG A 50 3.20 22.38 -9.81
CA ARG A 50 4.67 22.28 -9.87
C ARG A 50 5.11 20.90 -10.37
N GLU A 51 4.99 20.66 -11.67
CA GLU A 51 5.43 19.39 -12.31
C GLU A 51 6.87 18.98 -11.94
N ASN A 52 7.79 19.95 -11.79
CA ASN A 52 9.18 19.69 -11.46
C ASN A 52 9.36 19.07 -10.05
N VAL A 53 8.65 19.58 -9.05
CA VAL A 53 8.72 19.08 -7.66
C VAL A 53 8.22 17.64 -7.59
N MET A 54 7.12 17.34 -8.29
CA MET A 54 6.59 15.97 -8.38
C MET A 54 7.59 15.02 -9.05
N LYS A 55 8.21 15.41 -10.17
CA LYS A 55 9.16 14.56 -10.90
C LYS A 55 10.38 14.17 -10.07
N GLU A 56 10.86 15.06 -9.20
CA GLU A 56 11.99 14.76 -8.33
C GLU A 56 11.68 13.65 -7.31
N LYS A 57 10.43 13.52 -6.88
CA LYS A 57 10.04 12.63 -5.77
C LYS A 57 9.11 11.49 -6.15
N MET A 58 8.53 11.49 -7.35
CA MET A 58 7.55 10.49 -7.81
C MET A 58 8.05 9.05 -7.72
N HIS A 59 9.37 8.83 -7.86
CA HIS A 59 9.98 7.50 -7.73
C HIS A 59 9.73 6.86 -6.35
N ARG A 60 9.48 7.66 -5.29
CA ARG A 60 9.10 7.18 -3.96
C ARG A 60 7.74 6.50 -3.96
N LEU A 61 6.88 6.79 -4.95
CA LEU A 61 5.53 6.22 -5.08
C LEU A 61 5.51 4.91 -5.87
N SER A 62 6.62 4.51 -6.49
CA SER A 62 6.72 3.24 -7.21
C SER A 62 6.59 2.04 -6.25
N PRO A 63 6.16 0.87 -6.77
CA PRO A 63 6.19 -0.38 -6.02
C PRO A 63 7.64 -0.74 -5.66
N LEU A 64 7.83 -1.22 -4.44
CA LEU A 64 9.11 -1.72 -3.94
C LEU A 64 9.36 -3.15 -4.45
N PRO A 65 10.63 -3.61 -4.49
CA PRO A 65 10.92 -5.01 -4.85
C PRO A 65 10.14 -6.03 -4.01
N ALA A 66 9.91 -5.73 -2.73
CA ALA A 66 9.11 -6.57 -1.84
C ALA A 66 7.65 -6.71 -2.30
N ASP A 67 7.06 -5.70 -2.94
CA ASP A 67 5.70 -5.75 -3.45
C ASP A 67 5.58 -6.79 -4.59
N TYR A 68 6.63 -6.95 -5.42
CA TYR A 68 6.65 -7.94 -6.49
C TYR A 68 6.92 -9.36 -5.99
N LEU A 69 7.78 -9.51 -4.99
CA LEU A 69 8.12 -10.81 -4.40
C LEU A 69 6.99 -11.35 -3.51
N GLN A 70 6.24 -10.47 -2.86
CA GLN A 70 5.13 -10.81 -1.97
C GLN A 70 3.92 -9.91 -2.26
N PRO A 71 3.30 -10.08 -3.43
CA PRO A 71 2.15 -9.28 -3.82
C PRO A 71 0.98 -9.49 -2.86
N SER A 72 0.22 -8.42 -2.66
CA SER A 72 -0.96 -8.45 -1.80
C SER A 72 -2.24 -8.67 -2.61
N GLU A 73 -3.34 -9.04 -1.95
CA GLU A 73 -4.67 -9.08 -2.60
C GLU A 73 -5.20 -7.70 -2.99
N ARG A 74 -4.66 -6.63 -2.38
CA ARG A 74 -5.04 -5.26 -2.66
C ARG A 74 -4.50 -4.84 -4.03
N SER A 75 -5.34 -4.20 -4.83
CA SER A 75 -4.92 -3.53 -6.07
C SER A 75 -4.76 -2.05 -5.76
N LEU A 76 -3.52 -1.55 -5.71
CA LEU A 76 -3.22 -0.14 -5.50
C LEU A 76 -2.79 0.50 -6.82
N THR A 77 -3.42 1.61 -7.18
CA THR A 77 -2.96 2.49 -8.27
C THR A 77 -2.63 3.85 -7.70
N VAL A 78 -1.46 4.38 -8.06
CA VAL A 78 -1.02 5.73 -7.71
C VAL A 78 -0.85 6.54 -9.00
N THR A 79 -1.52 7.69 -9.11
CA THR A 79 -1.38 8.62 -10.23
C THR A 79 -0.98 10.01 -9.76
N LEU A 80 -0.14 10.70 -10.53
CA LEU A 80 0.14 12.12 -10.33
C LEU A 80 -0.27 12.88 -11.59
N HIS A 81 -0.91 14.02 -11.37
CA HIS A 81 -1.45 14.90 -12.39
C HIS A 81 -0.85 16.30 -12.24
N HIS A 82 -0.43 16.88 -13.36
CA HIS A 82 -0.07 18.28 -13.45
C HIS A 82 -1.28 19.08 -13.94
N GLY A 83 -1.71 20.04 -13.12
CA GLY A 83 -2.89 20.86 -13.38
C GLY A 83 -3.22 21.77 -12.19
N SER A 84 -4.15 22.69 -12.39
CA SER A 84 -4.63 23.60 -11.33
C SER A 84 -5.93 23.09 -10.71
N VAL A 85 -6.06 23.26 -9.39
CA VAL A 85 -7.28 23.00 -8.61
C VAL A 85 -8.45 23.90 -9.01
N ALA A 86 -8.19 24.97 -9.76
CA ALA A 86 -9.22 25.85 -10.31
C ALA A 86 -9.89 25.27 -11.58
N HIS A 87 -9.41 24.15 -12.13
CA HIS A 87 -9.97 23.50 -13.31
C HIS A 87 -10.66 22.19 -12.94
N LYS A 88 -11.78 21.89 -13.61
CA LYS A 88 -12.49 20.61 -13.50
C LYS A 88 -11.85 19.59 -14.45
N ASP A 89 -11.53 18.41 -13.95
CA ASP A 89 -11.12 17.27 -14.78
C ASP A 89 -11.89 16.01 -14.35
N PRO A 90 -12.54 15.28 -15.29
CA PRO A 90 -13.25 14.04 -14.99
C PRO A 90 -12.43 12.99 -14.25
N CYS A 91 -11.10 13.01 -14.34
CA CYS A 91 -10.24 12.07 -13.62
C CYS A 91 -10.31 12.25 -12.09
N MET A 92 -10.87 13.36 -11.60
CA MET A 92 -11.03 13.68 -10.18
C MET A 92 -12.42 13.38 -9.63
N LEU A 93 -13.29 12.73 -10.41
CA LEU A 93 -14.61 12.31 -9.96
C LEU A 93 -14.54 10.98 -9.20
N GLY A 94 -15.43 10.80 -8.21
CA GLY A 94 -15.61 9.52 -7.53
C GLY A 94 -14.61 9.23 -6.40
N PHE A 95 -13.95 10.25 -5.87
CA PHE A 95 -13.08 10.12 -4.71
C PHE A 95 -13.89 10.06 -3.41
N ASP A 96 -13.43 9.24 -2.46
CA ASP A 96 -14.01 9.15 -1.13
C ASP A 96 -13.47 10.26 -0.22
N LEU A 97 -12.16 10.53 -0.34
CA LEU A 97 -11.46 11.54 0.45
C LEU A 97 -10.62 12.43 -0.46
N VAL A 98 -10.71 13.74 -0.23
CA VAL A 98 -9.83 14.74 -0.83
C VAL A 98 -9.11 15.51 0.28
N THR A 99 -7.79 15.58 0.20
CA THR A 99 -6.97 16.40 1.10
C THR A 99 -6.44 17.62 0.37
N CYS A 100 -6.46 18.77 1.04
CA CYS A 100 -5.94 20.05 0.57
C CYS A 100 -5.13 20.63 1.74
N ILE A 101 -3.89 20.15 1.88
CA ILE A 101 -3.06 20.41 3.07
C ILE A 101 -2.13 21.58 2.76
N GLU A 102 -2.31 22.70 3.46
CA GLU A 102 -1.53 23.94 3.27
C GLU A 102 -1.51 24.35 1.78
N LEU A 103 -2.71 24.45 1.19
CA LEU A 103 -2.91 24.75 -0.24
C LEU A 103 -3.59 26.10 -0.47
N ILE A 104 -4.69 26.36 0.23
CA ILE A 104 -5.61 27.44 -0.15
C ILE A 104 -4.96 28.82 -0.04
N GLU A 105 -4.02 29.00 0.89
CA GLU A 105 -3.22 30.20 1.10
C GLU A 105 -2.29 30.54 -0.06
N HIS A 106 -2.03 29.58 -0.96
CA HIS A 106 -1.23 29.79 -2.17
C HIS A 106 -2.09 30.16 -3.39
N LEU A 107 -3.42 30.07 -3.29
CA LEU A 107 -4.32 30.36 -4.40
C LEU A 107 -4.48 31.85 -4.60
N GLU A 108 -4.38 32.30 -5.85
CA GLU A 108 -4.78 33.66 -6.19
C GLU A 108 -6.29 33.84 -5.98
N ALA A 109 -6.75 35.08 -5.77
CA ALA A 109 -8.14 35.36 -5.42
C ALA A 109 -9.17 34.73 -6.39
N ALA A 110 -8.88 34.76 -7.70
CA ALA A 110 -9.73 34.18 -8.73
C ALA A 110 -9.73 32.64 -8.74
N GLU A 111 -8.67 32.00 -8.26
CA GLU A 111 -8.59 30.55 -8.11
C GLU A 111 -9.32 30.09 -6.84
N LEU A 112 -9.13 30.83 -5.75
CA LEU A 112 -9.82 30.61 -4.48
C LEU A 112 -11.35 30.72 -4.62
N GLU A 113 -11.84 31.65 -5.45
CA GLU A 113 -13.27 31.80 -5.75
C GLU A 113 -13.85 30.56 -6.44
N LYS A 114 -13.09 29.94 -7.35
CA LYS A 114 -13.51 28.73 -8.08
C LYS A 114 -13.36 27.44 -7.27
N PHE A 115 -12.40 27.42 -6.35
CA PHE A 115 -12.02 26.22 -5.61
C PHE A 115 -13.21 25.48 -4.97
N PRO A 116 -14.17 26.14 -4.28
CA PRO A 116 -15.30 25.44 -3.70
C PRO A 116 -16.18 24.73 -4.73
N GLU A 117 -16.43 25.34 -5.88
CA GLU A 117 -17.23 24.75 -6.95
C GLU A 117 -16.55 23.51 -7.53
N VAL A 118 -15.22 23.55 -7.71
CA VAL A 118 -14.46 22.42 -8.23
C VAL A 118 -14.44 21.26 -7.23
N VAL A 119 -14.10 21.53 -5.97
CA VAL A 119 -13.89 20.48 -4.97
C VAL A 119 -15.21 19.95 -4.40
N PHE A 120 -16.09 20.83 -3.92
CA PHE A 120 -17.34 20.41 -3.27
C PHE A 120 -18.48 20.18 -4.27
N GLY A 121 -18.54 20.96 -5.35
CA GLY A 121 -19.56 20.83 -6.38
C GLY A 121 -19.28 19.72 -7.39
N PHE A 122 -18.17 19.83 -8.12
CA PHE A 122 -17.84 18.91 -9.21
C PHE A 122 -17.26 17.59 -8.71
N MET A 123 -16.11 17.61 -8.02
CA MET A 123 -15.50 16.39 -7.47
C MET A 123 -16.44 15.71 -6.48
N ALA A 124 -17.05 16.50 -5.59
CA ALA A 124 -18.03 16.10 -4.59
C ALA A 124 -17.64 14.79 -3.86
N PRO A 125 -16.49 14.75 -3.15
CA PRO A 125 -16.07 13.56 -2.41
C PRO A 125 -16.93 13.34 -1.16
N ALA A 126 -16.85 12.16 -0.54
CA ALA A 126 -17.56 11.92 0.73
C ALA A 126 -16.98 12.77 1.88
N MET A 127 -15.67 13.01 1.86
CA MET A 127 -14.95 13.81 2.85
C MET A 127 -13.92 14.73 2.19
N VAL A 128 -13.78 15.95 2.70
CA VAL A 128 -12.69 16.88 2.35
C VAL A 128 -11.97 17.29 3.63
N VAL A 129 -10.64 17.29 3.63
CA VAL A 129 -9.82 17.85 4.72
C VAL A 129 -9.02 19.01 4.17
N ILE A 130 -9.26 20.20 4.70
CA ILE A 130 -8.53 21.42 4.32
C ILE A 130 -7.75 21.90 5.54
N SER A 131 -6.45 22.17 5.37
CA SER A 131 -5.65 22.88 6.36
C SER A 131 -5.10 24.18 5.79
N THR A 132 -4.90 25.15 6.66
CA THR A 132 -4.28 26.43 6.35
C THR A 132 -3.63 26.99 7.63
N PRO A 133 -2.62 27.87 7.53
CA PRO A 133 -2.10 28.60 8.66
C PRO A 133 -3.19 29.39 9.41
N ASN A 134 -3.04 29.50 10.73
CA ASN A 134 -3.80 30.45 11.55
C ASN A 134 -2.95 31.70 11.82
N SER A 135 -3.33 32.84 11.26
CA SER A 135 -2.55 34.08 11.38
C SER A 135 -2.49 34.62 12.82
N GLU A 136 -3.48 34.30 13.67
CA GLU A 136 -3.48 34.68 15.09
C GLU A 136 -2.32 34.03 15.87
N PHE A 137 -1.77 32.92 15.37
CA PHE A 137 -0.63 32.24 15.97
C PHE A 137 0.72 32.85 15.56
N ASN A 138 0.76 33.64 14.47
CA ASN A 138 2.01 34.19 13.92
C ASN A 138 2.85 34.99 14.91
N PRO A 139 2.29 35.81 15.81
CA PRO A 139 3.09 36.56 16.79
C PRO A 139 3.92 35.67 17.72
N LEU A 140 3.58 34.38 17.86
CA LEU A 140 4.31 33.41 18.67
C LEU A 140 5.48 32.76 17.91
N LEU A 141 5.55 32.95 16.59
CA LEU A 141 6.56 32.34 15.74
C LEU A 141 7.76 33.29 15.55
N PRO A 142 9.00 32.81 15.78
CA PRO A 142 10.18 33.65 15.62
C PRO A 142 10.39 34.03 14.15
N GLY A 143 10.61 35.32 13.89
CA GLY A 143 10.95 35.81 12.56
C GLY A 143 9.78 36.02 11.60
N VAL A 144 8.54 35.77 12.03
CA VAL A 144 7.34 36.05 11.23
C VAL A 144 6.88 37.49 11.43
N THR A 145 6.77 38.26 10.35
CA THR A 145 6.36 39.68 10.41
C THR A 145 4.97 39.94 9.83
N LEU A 146 4.56 39.18 8.81
CA LEU A 146 3.24 39.26 8.21
C LEU A 146 2.71 37.85 7.91
N PHE A 147 3.31 37.18 6.94
CA PHE A 147 3.04 35.79 6.57
C PHE A 147 4.24 34.90 6.93
N ARG A 148 3.96 33.64 7.24
CA ARG A 148 4.93 32.58 7.52
C ARG A 148 5.77 32.23 6.31
N HIS A 149 5.25 32.42 5.11
CA HIS A 149 5.95 32.17 3.86
C HIS A 149 5.73 33.30 2.86
N SER A 150 6.75 33.62 2.06
CA SER A 150 6.70 34.71 1.07
C SER A 150 5.79 34.43 -0.13
N ASP A 151 5.43 33.16 -0.33
CA ASP A 151 4.55 32.70 -1.42
C ASP A 151 3.07 32.69 -1.03
N HIS A 152 2.73 32.93 0.24
CA HIS A 152 1.33 33.02 0.67
C HIS A 152 0.68 34.29 0.11
N LYS A 153 -0.53 34.14 -0.42
CA LYS A 153 -1.38 35.23 -0.93
C LYS A 153 -2.19 35.86 0.19
N PHE A 154 -2.51 35.07 1.21
CA PHE A 154 -3.20 35.49 2.42
C PHE A 154 -2.85 34.53 3.57
N GLU A 155 -3.11 34.96 4.80
CA GLU A 155 -3.18 34.06 5.96
C GLU A 155 -4.39 34.46 6.79
N TRP A 156 -5.35 33.54 6.90
CA TRP A 156 -6.59 33.80 7.60
C TRP A 156 -6.46 33.62 9.11
N ASP A 157 -7.17 34.47 9.83
CA ASP A 157 -7.50 34.23 11.23
C ASP A 157 -8.55 33.10 11.35
N ARG A 158 -8.94 32.74 12.58
CA ARG A 158 -9.92 31.66 12.78
C ARG A 158 -11.31 32.05 12.28
N ALA A 159 -11.72 33.30 12.47
CA ALA A 159 -13.04 33.76 12.08
C ALA A 159 -13.22 33.79 10.55
N GLN A 160 -12.18 34.23 9.83
CA GLN A 160 -12.12 34.25 8.37
C GLN A 160 -12.21 32.83 7.79
N PHE A 161 -11.37 31.91 8.28
CA PHE A 161 -11.40 30.51 7.82
C PHE A 161 -12.74 29.84 8.13
N GLN A 162 -13.27 30.01 9.35
CA GLN A 162 -14.56 29.43 9.72
C GLN A 162 -15.71 30.00 8.89
N SER A 163 -15.74 31.31 8.65
CA SER A 163 -16.78 31.95 7.83
C SER A 163 -16.77 31.42 6.40
N TRP A 164 -15.59 31.34 5.78
CA TRP A 164 -15.42 30.78 4.44
C TRP A 164 -15.83 29.30 4.39
N ALA A 165 -15.36 28.50 5.34
CA ALA A 165 -15.64 27.07 5.42
C ALA A 165 -17.13 26.79 5.63
N VAL A 166 -17.80 27.51 6.52
CA VAL A 166 -19.26 27.37 6.74
C VAL A 166 -20.05 27.76 5.49
N ALA A 167 -19.65 28.82 4.79
CA ALA A 167 -20.29 29.23 3.54
C ALA A 167 -20.14 28.17 2.44
N ALA A 168 -18.94 27.62 2.26
CA ALA A 168 -18.70 26.51 1.32
C ALA A 168 -19.51 25.26 1.72
N ALA A 169 -19.47 24.87 2.99
CA ALA A 169 -20.20 23.70 3.47
C ALA A 169 -21.72 23.83 3.27
N THR A 170 -22.27 25.01 3.54
CA THR A 170 -23.70 25.29 3.34
C THR A 170 -24.09 25.27 1.86
N SER A 171 -23.24 25.83 0.99
CA SER A 171 -23.53 25.95 -0.44
C SER A 171 -23.54 24.62 -1.19
N TYR A 172 -22.82 23.62 -0.69
CA TYR A 172 -22.61 22.33 -1.37
C TYR A 172 -23.08 21.12 -0.55
N ASP A 173 -23.90 21.32 0.48
CA ASP A 173 -24.47 20.26 1.32
C ASP A 173 -23.44 19.40 2.09
N TYR A 174 -22.45 20.05 2.68
CA TYR A 174 -21.52 19.46 3.64
C TYR A 174 -21.80 19.95 5.07
N THR A 175 -21.38 19.17 6.05
CA THR A 175 -21.11 19.64 7.42
C THR A 175 -19.62 19.91 7.54
N VAL A 176 -19.22 20.86 8.38
CA VAL A 176 -17.80 21.13 8.67
C VAL A 176 -17.55 21.08 10.17
N GLU A 177 -16.50 20.38 10.56
CA GLU A 177 -15.95 20.39 11.92
C GLU A 177 -14.55 21.02 11.92
N PHE A 178 -14.29 21.85 12.93
CA PHE A 178 -13.02 22.58 13.05
C PHE A 178 -12.11 21.93 14.09
N THR A 179 -10.86 21.76 13.71
CA THR A 179 -9.78 21.26 14.57
C THR A 179 -8.46 21.91 14.16
N GLY A 180 -7.33 21.44 14.66
CA GLY A 180 -6.03 21.96 14.26
C GLY A 180 -4.85 21.18 14.82
N LEU A 181 -3.65 21.64 14.46
CA LEU A 181 -2.37 21.08 14.89
C LEU A 181 -1.47 22.18 15.46
N GLY A 182 -0.59 21.78 16.40
CA GLY A 182 0.30 22.70 17.11
C GLY A 182 -0.46 23.53 18.15
N THR A 183 -0.58 23.00 19.36
CA THR A 183 -1.18 23.74 20.48
C THR A 183 -0.28 24.90 20.89
N SER A 184 -0.90 26.01 21.29
CA SER A 184 -0.15 27.16 21.78
C SER A 184 0.58 26.86 23.11
N PRO A 185 1.66 27.59 23.40
CA PRO A 185 2.31 27.54 24.71
C PRO A 185 1.35 27.92 25.84
N PRO A 186 1.58 27.42 27.08
CA PRO A 186 0.76 27.77 28.22
C PRO A 186 0.65 29.29 28.42
N GLY A 187 -0.56 29.79 28.68
CA GLY A 187 -0.84 31.22 28.84
C GLY A 187 -1.14 31.98 27.54
N THR A 188 -1.23 31.29 26.41
CA THR A 188 -1.65 31.83 25.10
C THR A 188 -2.71 30.95 24.44
N GLU A 189 -3.55 30.29 25.24
CA GLU A 189 -4.58 29.36 24.76
C GLU A 189 -5.64 30.05 23.88
N ASP A 190 -5.76 31.36 23.99
CA ASP A 190 -6.70 32.19 23.23
C ASP A 190 -6.39 32.21 21.73
N VAL A 191 -5.13 32.07 21.29
CA VAL A 191 -4.77 32.09 19.85
C VAL A 191 -5.15 30.81 19.10
N GLY A 192 -5.49 29.73 19.81
CA GLY A 192 -5.86 28.44 19.21
C GLY A 192 -4.67 27.65 18.64
N PHE A 193 -4.93 26.87 17.58
CA PHE A 193 -3.92 26.02 16.93
C PHE A 193 -3.04 26.81 15.96
N CYS A 194 -1.80 26.36 15.78
CA CYS A 194 -0.87 26.89 14.79
C CYS A 194 -1.36 26.67 13.35
N THR A 195 -1.84 25.47 13.06
CA THR A 195 -2.55 25.15 11.81
C THR A 195 -4.00 24.89 12.14
N GLN A 196 -4.91 25.52 11.41
CA GLN A 196 -6.35 25.29 11.52
C GLN A 196 -6.80 24.33 10.42
N ILE A 197 -7.76 23.47 10.75
CA ILE A 197 -8.23 22.38 9.89
C ILE A 197 -9.75 22.39 9.86
N GLY A 198 -10.31 22.33 8.66
CA GLY A 198 -11.73 22.07 8.41
C GLY A 198 -11.91 20.67 7.86
N VAL A 199 -12.68 19.84 8.57
CA VAL A 199 -13.08 18.49 8.11
C VAL A 199 -14.51 18.57 7.63
N PHE A 200 -14.69 18.42 6.32
CA PHE A 200 -15.99 18.49 5.66
C PHE A 200 -16.50 17.08 5.38
N VAL A 201 -17.76 16.81 5.73
CA VAL A 201 -18.43 15.54 5.46
C VAL A 201 -19.71 15.81 4.69
N ARG A 202 -19.92 15.13 3.57
CA ARG A 202 -21.11 15.33 2.73
C ARG A 202 -22.34 14.83 3.47
N LYS A 203 -23.41 15.64 3.52
CA LYS A 203 -24.66 15.30 4.24
C LYS A 203 -25.40 14.13 3.61
N TYR A 204 -25.38 14.05 2.28
CA TYR A 204 -26.14 13.06 1.52
C TYR A 204 -25.21 12.27 0.59
N PRO A 205 -25.41 10.94 0.43
CA PRO A 205 -24.69 10.17 -0.58
C PRO A 205 -25.06 10.66 -2.00
N LYS A 206 -24.10 10.61 -2.93
CA LYS A 206 -24.31 11.05 -4.33
C LYS A 206 -25.35 10.12 -4.97
N ASN A 207 -26.47 10.67 -5.46
CA ASN A 207 -27.37 9.92 -6.34
C ASN A 207 -26.62 9.60 -7.63
N GLY A 208 -26.61 8.32 -8.05
CA GLY A 208 -25.76 7.81 -9.13
C GLY A 208 -26.04 8.34 -10.55
N GLU A 209 -26.92 9.31 -10.71
CA GLU A 209 -27.41 9.77 -12.02
C GLU A 209 -26.54 10.87 -12.65
N THR A 210 -25.76 11.64 -11.89
CA THR A 210 -25.01 12.81 -12.40
C THR A 210 -23.66 12.50 -13.05
N VAL A 211 -23.10 11.29 -12.89
CA VAL A 211 -21.72 10.99 -13.34
C VAL A 211 -21.60 10.84 -14.87
N ASN A 212 -22.70 10.61 -15.59
CA ASN A 212 -22.65 10.35 -17.04
C ASN A 212 -22.65 11.62 -17.90
N SER A 213 -23.19 12.75 -17.42
CA SER A 213 -23.25 13.99 -18.22
C SER A 213 -21.91 14.73 -18.30
N GLU A 214 -21.01 14.53 -17.33
CA GLU A 214 -19.80 15.33 -17.17
C GLU A 214 -18.54 14.71 -17.81
N LYS A 215 -18.60 13.45 -18.25
CA LYS A 215 -17.50 12.73 -18.91
C LYS A 215 -17.14 13.26 -20.32
N HIS A 216 -17.93 14.18 -20.87
CA HIS A 216 -17.69 14.80 -22.19
C HIS A 216 -16.79 16.04 -22.13
N THR A 217 -16.21 16.37 -20.97
CA THR A 217 -15.28 17.49 -20.82
C THR A 217 -13.87 17.11 -21.29
N GLU A 218 -13.16 18.05 -21.91
CA GLU A 218 -11.75 17.89 -22.24
C GLU A 218 -10.92 17.67 -20.97
N HIS A 219 -9.92 16.79 -21.05
CA HIS A 219 -8.98 16.57 -19.95
C HIS A 219 -8.07 17.78 -19.78
N ALA A 220 -8.27 18.52 -18.68
CA ALA A 220 -7.48 19.68 -18.32
C ALA A 220 -6.13 19.29 -17.71
N TYR A 221 -6.00 18.07 -17.18
CA TYR A 221 -4.82 17.62 -16.45
C TYR A 221 -3.94 16.72 -17.30
N LYS A 222 -2.62 16.89 -17.13
CA LYS A 222 -1.61 16.02 -17.73
C LYS A 222 -1.15 14.99 -16.71
N THR A 223 -1.35 13.70 -16.98
CA THR A 223 -0.74 12.65 -16.14
C THR A 223 0.78 12.67 -16.29
N VAL A 224 1.48 12.84 -15.17
CA VAL A 224 2.96 12.89 -15.13
C VAL A 224 3.58 11.60 -14.60
N PHE A 225 2.82 10.84 -13.78
CA PHE A 225 3.26 9.58 -13.22
C PHE A 225 2.07 8.63 -13.03
N LYS A 226 2.29 7.34 -13.25
CA LYS A 226 1.34 6.28 -12.92
C LYS A 226 2.09 5.03 -12.48
N ALA A 227 1.74 4.51 -11.31
CA ALA A 227 2.22 3.25 -10.78
C ALA A 227 1.04 2.34 -10.46
N VAL A 228 1.07 1.13 -11.01
CA VAL A 228 0.12 0.06 -10.68
C VAL A 228 0.87 -0.99 -9.85
N TYR A 229 0.39 -1.25 -8.64
CA TYR A 229 1.02 -2.19 -7.74
C TYR A 229 0.70 -3.63 -8.11
N PRO A 230 1.66 -4.56 -7.94
CA PRO A 230 1.42 -5.97 -8.17
C PRO A 230 0.39 -6.51 -7.17
N SER A 231 -0.59 -7.24 -7.69
CA SER A 231 -1.72 -7.74 -6.92
C SER A 231 -2.00 -9.20 -7.25
N LEU A 232 -2.37 -10.00 -6.25
CA LEU A 232 -2.76 -11.39 -6.42
C LEU A 232 -4.08 -11.56 -7.20
N LYS A 233 -4.86 -10.49 -7.38
CA LYS A 233 -6.03 -10.46 -8.28
C LYS A 233 -5.64 -10.60 -9.76
N ASP A 234 -4.41 -10.26 -10.13
CA ASP A 234 -3.88 -10.39 -11.50
C ASP A 234 -3.20 -11.76 -11.66
N GLU A 235 -3.63 -12.52 -12.68
CA GLU A 235 -3.17 -13.89 -12.96
C GLU A 235 -1.64 -13.96 -13.14
N LYS A 236 -1.00 -12.93 -13.69
CA LYS A 236 0.45 -12.87 -13.88
C LYS A 236 1.19 -12.84 -12.54
N TYR A 237 0.78 -11.97 -11.63
CA TYR A 237 1.43 -11.85 -10.32
C TYR A 237 1.09 -13.04 -9.41
N LEU A 238 -0.13 -13.57 -9.51
CA LEU A 238 -0.51 -14.81 -8.85
C LEU A 238 0.36 -15.98 -9.34
N GLN A 239 0.53 -16.14 -10.65
CA GLN A 239 1.36 -17.19 -11.23
C GLN A 239 2.80 -17.08 -10.73
N ASN A 240 3.39 -15.89 -10.77
CA ASN A 240 4.75 -15.67 -10.29
C ASN A 240 4.89 -16.00 -8.80
N ALA A 241 3.94 -15.55 -7.97
CA ALA A 241 3.94 -15.84 -6.53
C ALA A 241 3.87 -17.35 -6.25
N VAL A 242 3.01 -18.08 -6.97
CA VAL A 242 2.89 -19.54 -6.86
C VAL A 242 4.18 -20.22 -7.29
N VAL A 243 4.72 -19.88 -8.46
CA VAL A 243 5.98 -20.46 -8.97
C VAL A 243 7.12 -20.24 -7.98
N SER A 244 7.29 -19.01 -7.48
CA SER A 244 8.32 -18.70 -6.48
C SER A 244 8.16 -19.51 -5.19
N GLU A 245 6.94 -19.66 -4.69
CA GLU A 245 6.68 -20.45 -3.47
C GLU A 245 6.92 -21.95 -3.69
N VAL A 246 6.56 -22.48 -4.86
CA VAL A 246 6.81 -23.88 -5.25
C VAL A 246 8.30 -24.16 -5.34
N LEU A 247 9.06 -23.32 -6.03
CA LEU A 247 10.52 -23.48 -6.18
C LEU A 247 11.22 -23.36 -4.83
N PHE A 248 10.81 -22.40 -4.00
CA PHE A 248 11.35 -22.24 -2.65
C PHE A 248 11.04 -23.44 -1.75
N GLY A 249 9.80 -23.92 -1.79
CA GLY A 249 9.38 -25.13 -1.06
C GLY A 249 10.15 -26.38 -1.50
N ALA A 250 10.32 -26.55 -2.81
CA ALA A 250 11.08 -27.63 -3.40
C ALA A 250 12.54 -27.61 -2.94
N ASP A 251 13.17 -26.42 -2.92
CA ASP A 251 14.55 -26.25 -2.46
C ASP A 251 14.71 -26.58 -0.96
N ILE A 252 13.75 -26.17 -0.11
CA ILE A 252 13.76 -26.55 1.32
C ILE A 252 13.69 -28.06 1.49
N ILE A 253 12.79 -28.73 0.75
CA ILE A 253 12.63 -30.19 0.80
C ILE A 253 13.91 -30.87 0.32
N LYS A 254 14.46 -30.45 -0.82
CA LYS A 254 15.74 -30.94 -1.37
C LYS A 254 16.86 -30.84 -0.32
N ARG A 255 17.03 -29.67 0.31
CA ARG A 255 18.08 -29.46 1.33
C ARG A 255 17.90 -30.37 2.55
N ARG A 256 16.66 -30.62 2.98
CA ARG A 256 16.38 -31.57 4.08
C ARG A 256 16.72 -33.00 3.70
N LEU A 257 16.34 -33.44 2.51
CA LEU A 257 16.67 -34.79 2.02
C LEU A 257 18.19 -34.97 1.93
N LEU A 258 18.91 -34.01 1.34
CA LEU A 258 20.37 -34.06 1.23
C LEU A 258 21.06 -33.96 2.59
N GLY A 259 20.51 -33.19 3.54
CA GLY A 259 21.00 -33.11 4.91
C GLY A 259 20.88 -34.45 5.65
N ASN A 260 19.71 -35.09 5.57
CA ASN A 260 19.46 -36.42 6.14
C ASN A 260 20.36 -37.48 5.50
N PHE A 261 20.56 -37.40 4.18
CA PHE A 261 21.46 -38.30 3.46
C PHE A 261 22.93 -38.12 3.90
N LYS A 262 23.40 -36.87 4.10
CA LYS A 262 24.76 -36.61 4.61
C LYS A 262 24.95 -37.08 6.06
N SER A 263 23.92 -37.10 6.91
CA SER A 263 24.00 -37.66 8.27
C SER A 263 24.04 -39.19 8.27
N GLU A 264 23.26 -39.87 7.43
CA GLU A 264 23.31 -41.35 7.29
C GLU A 264 24.70 -41.83 6.82
N TRP A 265 25.38 -41.05 5.98
CA TRP A 265 26.75 -41.33 5.55
C TRP A 265 27.82 -41.00 6.61
N LYS A 266 27.53 -40.10 7.56
CA LYS A 266 28.45 -39.77 8.67
C LYS A 266 28.37 -40.79 9.81
N ASP A 267 27.22 -41.42 10.04
CA ASP A 267 27.11 -42.52 11.03
C ASP A 267 27.87 -43.80 10.60
N HIS A 268 28.31 -43.88 9.34
CA HIS A 268 29.18 -44.97 8.85
C HIS A 268 30.67 -44.62 8.77
N ARG A 269 31.07 -43.37 9.08
CA ARG A 269 32.48 -42.96 9.17
C ARG A 269 32.66 -42.02 10.34
N ASP A 270 33.03 -42.61 11.47
CA ASP A 270 33.33 -41.90 12.71
C ASP A 270 34.45 -40.86 12.54
N GLY A 271 34.31 -39.74 13.25
CA GLY A 271 35.41 -38.89 13.71
C GLY A 271 35.95 -37.78 12.79
N LEU A 272 35.19 -36.71 12.52
CA LEU A 272 35.70 -35.31 12.65
C LEU A 272 34.58 -34.27 12.60
N GLU A 273 34.45 -33.50 13.68
CA GLU A 273 33.51 -32.39 13.82
C GLU A 273 33.92 -31.18 12.97
N THR A 274 33.03 -30.72 12.08
CA THR A 274 32.99 -29.32 11.67
C THR A 274 31.54 -28.84 11.68
N LYS A 275 31.16 -28.15 12.75
CA LYS A 275 29.86 -27.50 12.93
C LYS A 275 29.80 -26.22 12.10
N PHE A 276 29.28 -26.28 10.88
CA PHE A 276 28.83 -25.07 10.19
C PHE A 276 27.48 -24.62 10.79
N LYS A 277 27.55 -23.69 11.75
CA LYS A 277 26.39 -22.93 12.22
C LYS A 277 26.04 -21.87 11.19
N PHE A 278 25.09 -22.17 10.30
CA PHE A 278 24.46 -21.14 9.46
C PHE A 278 23.20 -20.63 10.17
N GLN A 279 23.16 -19.33 10.50
CA GLN A 279 21.96 -18.69 11.07
C GLN A 279 21.04 -18.22 9.94
N PRO A 280 19.79 -18.71 9.84
CA PRO A 280 18.82 -18.14 8.94
C PRO A 280 18.45 -16.72 9.39
N PHE A 281 18.31 -15.80 8.44
CA PHE A 281 17.78 -14.44 8.67
C PHE A 281 16.51 -14.49 9.53
N LYS A 282 16.59 -13.93 10.74
CA LYS A 282 15.61 -14.03 11.84
C LYS A 282 14.24 -13.36 11.60
N TYR A 283 13.97 -12.80 10.43
CA TYR A 283 12.79 -11.93 10.25
C TYR A 283 11.49 -12.65 9.87
N PHE A 284 11.50 -13.93 9.50
CA PHE A 284 10.27 -14.60 9.01
C PHE A 284 9.69 -15.68 9.95
N MET A 285 10.43 -16.09 10.99
CA MET A 285 10.01 -17.12 11.96
C MET A 285 9.12 -16.56 13.10
N ARG A 286 8.08 -15.78 12.78
CA ARG A 286 7.09 -15.36 13.80
C ARG A 286 5.66 -15.84 13.58
N ARG A 287 5.40 -16.71 12.58
CA ARG A 287 4.02 -17.18 12.32
C ARG A 287 3.79 -18.68 12.20
N SER A 288 4.77 -19.52 12.54
CA SER A 288 4.57 -20.97 12.62
C SER A 288 5.07 -21.52 13.95
N LYS A 289 4.44 -21.09 15.05
CA LYS A 289 4.44 -21.87 16.29
C LYS A 289 3.00 -22.24 16.54
N ASN A 290 2.68 -23.50 16.25
CA ASN A 290 1.69 -24.36 16.92
C ASN A 290 1.34 -25.50 15.96
N LEU A 291 2.03 -26.63 16.08
CA LEU A 291 1.46 -27.92 15.73
C LEU A 291 1.99 -28.96 16.74
N PRO A 292 1.13 -29.65 17.52
CA PRO A 292 1.56 -30.70 18.43
C PRO A 292 1.93 -31.98 17.68
N LEU A 293 2.89 -32.70 18.25
CA LEU A 293 3.42 -33.99 17.84
C LEU A 293 2.62 -35.11 18.54
N ALA A 294 1.95 -35.99 17.79
CA ALA A 294 1.41 -37.33 18.14
C ALA A 294 0.43 -37.73 17.01
N GLU A 295 0.37 -38.92 16.40
CA GLU A 295 0.84 -40.26 16.73
C GLU A 295 1.00 -41.09 15.43
N THR A 296 2.10 -41.82 15.39
CA THR A 296 2.41 -43.16 14.82
C THR A 296 1.41 -43.96 13.97
N GLU A 297 2.02 -44.60 12.95
CA GLU A 297 1.78 -45.97 12.45
C GLU A 297 0.63 -46.25 11.48
N LYS A 298 0.99 -46.25 10.19
CA LYS A 298 0.69 -47.36 9.26
C LYS A 298 1.75 -47.42 8.16
N LEU A 299 2.62 -48.42 8.26
CA LEU A 299 3.54 -48.86 7.21
C LEU A 299 2.76 -49.51 6.05
N ALA A 300 3.30 -49.34 4.84
CA ALA A 300 2.99 -50.05 3.58
C ALA A 300 1.80 -49.57 2.72
N ALA A 301 1.93 -48.37 2.15
CA ALA A 301 1.42 -47.89 0.84
C ALA A 301 1.70 -46.38 0.84
N ASP A 302 2.68 -45.83 0.15
CA ASP A 302 2.70 -45.61 -1.29
C ASP A 302 4.07 -44.96 -1.59
N ARG A 303 4.89 -45.55 -2.48
CA ARG A 303 6.18 -44.92 -2.86
C ARG A 303 5.96 -43.63 -3.68
N SER A 304 4.71 -43.27 -3.98
CA SER A 304 4.35 -42.07 -4.75
C SER A 304 4.23 -40.77 -3.93
N THR A 305 4.15 -40.84 -2.59
CA THR A 305 3.80 -39.68 -1.75
C THR A 305 4.97 -38.99 -1.05
N GLU A 306 6.15 -39.63 -0.99
CA GLU A 306 7.33 -39.05 -0.34
C GLU A 306 8.40 -38.64 -1.36
N PRO A 307 9.11 -37.51 -1.13
CA PRO A 307 10.20 -37.09 -1.99
C PRO A 307 11.32 -38.13 -2.04
N PHE A 308 11.90 -38.34 -3.22
CA PHE A 308 13.01 -39.28 -3.41
C PHE A 308 14.08 -38.72 -4.34
N ILE A 309 15.25 -39.35 -4.29
CA ILE A 309 16.41 -39.01 -5.13
C ILE A 309 16.61 -40.16 -6.12
N ASP A 310 16.72 -39.84 -7.40
CA ASP A 310 17.13 -40.78 -8.44
C ASP A 310 18.25 -40.15 -9.29
N GLY A 311 19.41 -40.79 -9.24
CA GLY A 311 20.66 -40.24 -9.77
C GLY A 311 20.98 -38.86 -9.19
N ASN A 312 21.10 -37.87 -10.08
CA ASN A 312 21.41 -36.48 -9.72
C ASN A 312 20.17 -35.58 -9.61
N THR A 313 19.00 -36.18 -9.44
CA THR A 313 17.71 -35.50 -9.55
C THR A 313 16.84 -35.83 -8.34
N VAL A 314 16.23 -34.80 -7.76
CA VAL A 314 15.25 -34.92 -6.67
C VAL A 314 13.85 -34.80 -7.26
N TYR A 315 13.01 -35.79 -6.98
CA TYR A 315 11.60 -35.82 -7.33
C TYR A 315 10.77 -35.50 -6.10
N ILE A 316 9.98 -34.44 -6.17
CA ILE A 316 9.16 -33.95 -5.06
C ILE A 316 7.69 -34.00 -5.49
N PRO A 317 6.87 -34.91 -4.95
CA PRO A 317 5.47 -35.03 -5.33
C PRO A 317 4.72 -33.70 -5.20
N LEU A 318 3.91 -33.35 -6.20
CA LEU A 318 3.10 -32.13 -6.16
C LEU A 318 2.14 -32.12 -4.98
N ALA A 319 1.67 -33.28 -4.51
CA ALA A 319 0.87 -33.38 -3.29
C ALA A 319 1.60 -32.82 -2.06
N LYS A 320 2.91 -33.04 -1.93
CA LYS A 320 3.72 -32.43 -0.86
C LYS A 320 3.91 -30.94 -1.07
N ILE A 321 4.15 -30.49 -2.29
CA ILE A 321 4.24 -29.05 -2.60
C ILE A 321 2.91 -28.34 -2.27
N PHE A 322 1.78 -28.94 -2.63
CA PHE A 322 0.45 -28.41 -2.33
C PHE A 322 0.13 -28.41 -0.83
N SER A 323 0.76 -29.31 -0.05
CA SER A 323 0.63 -29.31 1.42
C SER A 323 1.35 -28.14 2.10
N ILE A 324 2.21 -27.40 1.38
CA ILE A 324 2.85 -26.18 1.91
C ILE A 324 1.77 -25.12 2.12
N PRO A 325 1.58 -24.59 3.35
CA PRO A 325 0.44 -23.73 3.67
C PRO A 325 0.27 -22.54 2.73
N LYS A 326 1.38 -21.91 2.32
CA LYS A 326 1.33 -20.74 1.44
C LYS A 326 1.01 -21.08 -0.02
N VAL A 327 1.48 -22.22 -0.53
CA VAL A 327 1.08 -22.73 -1.85
C VAL A 327 -0.41 -23.05 -1.87
N ASN A 328 -0.89 -23.75 -0.82
CA ASN A 328 -2.29 -24.06 -0.64
C ASN A 328 -3.15 -22.79 -0.60
N GLN A 329 -2.73 -21.79 0.18
CA GLN A 329 -3.43 -20.51 0.30
C GLN A 329 -3.54 -19.77 -1.04
N LEU A 330 -2.48 -19.74 -1.86
CA LEU A 330 -2.48 -19.05 -3.15
C LEU A 330 -3.31 -19.78 -4.22
N CYS A 331 -3.27 -21.10 -4.23
CA CYS A 331 -3.90 -21.90 -5.27
C CYS A 331 -5.35 -22.28 -4.92
N GLY A 332 -5.64 -22.56 -3.65
CA GLY A 332 -6.92 -23.08 -3.17
C GLY A 332 -7.20 -24.53 -3.60
N THR A 333 -6.91 -24.89 -4.85
CA THR A 333 -7.12 -26.23 -5.42
C THR A 333 -5.85 -26.77 -6.09
N PHE A 334 -5.75 -28.10 -6.16
CA PHE A 334 -4.64 -28.78 -6.81
C PHE A 334 -4.61 -28.52 -8.33
N GLU A 335 -5.78 -28.48 -8.98
CA GLU A 335 -5.90 -28.17 -10.41
C GLU A 335 -5.36 -26.77 -10.74
N LYS A 336 -5.66 -25.77 -9.89
CA LYS A 336 -5.15 -24.41 -10.08
C LYS A 336 -3.63 -24.36 -9.89
N LEU A 337 -3.08 -25.10 -8.94
CA LEU A 337 -1.63 -25.25 -8.78
C LEU A 337 -1.00 -25.78 -10.07
N SER A 338 -1.46 -26.93 -10.57
CA SER A 338 -0.93 -27.56 -11.79
C SER A 338 -1.02 -26.63 -12.99
N LYS A 339 -2.13 -25.91 -13.16
CA LYS A 339 -2.29 -24.91 -14.23
C LYS A 339 -1.27 -23.77 -14.12
N LEU A 340 -1.07 -23.21 -12.93
CA LEU A 340 -0.22 -22.04 -12.74
C LEU A 340 1.28 -22.36 -12.90
N ILE A 341 1.73 -23.56 -12.54
CA ILE A 341 3.16 -23.94 -12.66
C ILE A 341 3.53 -24.54 -14.02
N ALA A 342 2.55 -24.92 -14.84
CA ALA A 342 2.78 -25.53 -16.14
C ALA A 342 3.67 -24.65 -17.03
N GLY A 343 4.76 -25.23 -17.55
CA GLY A 343 5.72 -24.53 -18.40
C GLY A 343 6.63 -23.52 -17.68
N LYS A 344 6.54 -23.39 -16.35
CA LYS A 344 7.37 -22.51 -15.52
C LYS A 344 8.25 -23.26 -14.52
N VAL A 345 7.81 -24.46 -14.11
CA VAL A 345 8.53 -25.35 -13.22
C VAL A 345 8.81 -26.66 -13.96
N ALA A 346 9.98 -27.25 -13.75
CA ALA A 346 10.30 -28.57 -14.29
C ALA A 346 9.47 -29.64 -13.57
N LEU A 347 8.67 -30.39 -14.33
CA LEU A 347 7.80 -31.45 -13.81
C LEU A 347 8.20 -32.81 -14.41
N SER A 348 7.83 -33.89 -13.72
CA SER A 348 7.93 -35.25 -14.26
C SER A 348 7.08 -35.47 -15.50
N ASN A 349 7.36 -36.54 -16.26
CA ASN A 349 6.69 -36.84 -17.53
C ASN A 349 5.16 -36.99 -17.38
N ASP A 350 4.70 -37.47 -16.23
CA ASP A 350 3.29 -37.61 -15.85
C ASP A 350 2.73 -36.35 -15.16
N GLY A 351 3.55 -35.32 -14.97
CA GLY A 351 3.20 -34.08 -14.30
C GLY A 351 2.95 -34.20 -12.79
N SER A 352 3.29 -35.33 -12.16
CA SER A 352 2.95 -35.62 -10.76
C SER A 352 3.94 -35.08 -9.73
N ALA A 353 5.17 -34.76 -10.14
CA ALA A 353 6.24 -34.31 -9.25
C ALA A 353 7.04 -33.12 -9.83
N VAL A 354 7.52 -32.24 -8.95
CA VAL A 354 8.52 -31.21 -9.26
C VAL A 354 9.90 -31.85 -9.30
N ILE A 355 10.65 -31.52 -10.34
CA ILE A 355 12.01 -32.00 -10.58
C ILE A 355 13.01 -30.92 -10.20
N VAL A 356 13.98 -31.26 -9.35
CA VAL A 356 15.09 -30.37 -8.98
C VAL A 356 16.42 -31.09 -9.16
N THR A 357 17.32 -30.56 -9.98
CA THR A 357 18.68 -31.10 -10.17
C THR A 357 19.58 -30.80 -8.98
N ILE A 358 20.46 -31.74 -8.62
CA ILE A 358 21.49 -31.56 -7.61
C ILE A 358 22.73 -31.01 -8.31
N GLU A 359 23.02 -29.73 -8.17
CA GLU A 359 24.31 -29.19 -8.58
C GLU A 359 25.31 -29.49 -7.48
N TYR A 360 26.31 -30.33 -7.77
CA TYR A 360 27.50 -30.42 -6.94
C TYR A 360 28.36 -29.20 -7.28
N GLU A 361 28.47 -28.24 -6.36
CA GLU A 361 29.59 -27.31 -6.40
C GLU A 361 30.86 -28.18 -6.33
N ASN A 362 31.60 -28.24 -7.43
CA ASN A 362 32.93 -28.81 -7.42
C ASN A 362 33.75 -27.94 -6.47
N GLU A 363 33.95 -28.40 -5.23
CA GLU A 363 35.09 -27.99 -4.43
C GLU A 363 36.32 -28.43 -5.23
N GLU A 364 36.85 -27.53 -6.07
CA GLU A 364 38.20 -27.64 -6.59
C GLU A 364 39.13 -27.73 -5.38
N GLN A 365 39.51 -28.96 -5.01
CA GLN A 365 40.63 -29.22 -4.14
C GLN A 365 41.88 -28.79 -4.89
N GLU A 366 42.27 -27.53 -4.72
CA GLU A 366 43.64 -27.09 -5.01
C GLU A 366 44.58 -27.90 -4.10
N ASN A 367 45.33 -28.80 -4.73
CA ASN A 367 46.45 -29.56 -4.15
C ASN A 367 47.76 -28.78 -4.30
#